data_AF-A0A6L8I891-F1
#
_entry.id   AF-A0A6L8I891-F1
#
_cell.length_a   1.000
_cell.length_b   1.000
_cell.length_c   1.000
_cell.angle_alpha   90.00
_cell.angle_beta   90.00
_cell.angle_gamma   90.00
#
_symmetry.space_group_name_H-M   'P 1'
#
loop_
_entity.id
_entity.type
_entity.pdbx_description
1 polymer ?
#
loop_
_entity_poly.entity_id
_entity_poly.type
_entity_poly.pdbx_seq_one_letter_code
_entity_poly.pdbx_strand_id
1 'polypeptide(L)'
;MAKSVEKKRLTLDLDAPLQRRLKAVAALKGISMREYCQTAIEKELEEDEEGGIPEEGARFSRAEHFAALRQKYFGDRVLPGDSVEFIREAREIRDAQLDATRKPRP
;
A
#
# COMPACT_ATOMS: atom_id res chain seq x y z
N MET A 1 -30.21 -14.47 -32.48
CA MET A 1 -30.41 -14.82 -31.06
C MET A 1 -29.09 -14.65 -30.34
N ALA A 2 -28.98 -13.73 -29.39
CA ALA A 2 -27.73 -13.51 -28.67
C ALA A 2 -27.44 -14.73 -27.78
N LYS A 3 -26.31 -15.41 -27.99
CA LYS A 3 -25.83 -16.48 -27.12
C LYS A 3 -25.65 -15.89 -25.73
N SER A 4 -26.46 -16.33 -24.76
CA SER A 4 -26.25 -16.00 -23.36
C SER A 4 -24.90 -16.57 -22.93
N VAL A 5 -23.97 -15.69 -22.55
CA VAL A 5 -22.70 -16.11 -21.96
C VAL A 5 -23.02 -16.91 -20.71
N GLU A 6 -22.70 -18.21 -20.70
CA GLU A 6 -22.89 -19.06 -19.53
C GLU A 6 -22.03 -18.54 -18.38
N LYS A 7 -22.68 -17.90 -17.40
CA LYS A 7 -22.00 -17.36 -16.22
C LYS A 7 -21.58 -18.51 -15.31
N LYS A 8 -20.29 -18.84 -15.29
CA LYS A 8 -19.72 -19.77 -14.31
C LYS A 8 -19.68 -19.11 -12.93
N ARG A 9 -20.09 -19.85 -11.90
CA ARG A 9 -20.07 -19.37 -10.51
C ARG A 9 -18.66 -19.59 -9.93
N LEU A 10 -18.04 -18.52 -9.43
CA LEU A 10 -16.85 -18.58 -8.61
C LEU A 10 -17.24 -18.46 -7.13
N THR A 11 -16.79 -19.40 -6.31
CA THR A 11 -16.96 -19.38 -4.85
C THR A 11 -15.59 -19.08 -4.23
N LEU A 12 -15.54 -18.14 -3.30
CA LEU A 12 -14.32 -17.73 -2.60
C LEU A 12 -14.49 -18.04 -1.12
N ASP A 13 -13.57 -18.82 -0.56
CA ASP A 13 -13.49 -19.04 0.87
C ASP A 13 -12.73 -17.87 1.51
N LEU A 14 -13.40 -17.17 2.43
CA LEU A 14 -12.88 -15.97 3.07
C LEU A 14 -12.97 -16.13 4.58
N ASP A 15 -11.97 -15.63 5.29
CA ASP A 15 -12.07 -15.45 6.74
C ASP A 15 -13.05 -14.32 7.07
N ALA A 16 -13.72 -14.45 8.23
CA ALA A 16 -14.75 -13.51 8.64
C ALA A 16 -14.27 -12.03 8.68
N PRO A 17 -13.03 -11.72 9.10
CA PRO A 17 -12.49 -10.36 9.03
C PRO A 17 -12.44 -9.78 7.60
N LEU A 18 -11.91 -10.54 6.64
CA LEU A 18 -11.80 -10.08 5.25
C LEU A 18 -13.17 -9.92 4.60
N GLN A 19 -14.09 -10.87 4.85
CA GLN A 19 -15.47 -10.77 4.35
C GLN A 19 -16.16 -9.48 4.83
N ARG A 20 -16.00 -9.13 6.11
CA ARG A 20 -16.57 -7.88 6.67
C ARG A 20 -15.99 -6.65 5.99
N ARG A 21 -14.68 -6.62 5.77
CA ARG A 21 -13.99 -5.52 5.09
C ARG A 21 -14.50 -5.36 3.66
N LEU A 22 -14.57 -6.45 2.89
CA LEU A 22 -15.09 -6.42 1.52
C LEU A 22 -16.53 -5.90 1.47
N LYS A 23 -17.39 -6.39 2.37
CA LYS A 23 -18.78 -5.95 2.44
C LYS A 23 -18.90 -4.46 2.79
N ALA A 24 -18.09 -3.97 3.73
CA ALA A 24 -18.09 -2.55 4.09
C ALA A 24 -17.64 -1.66 2.93
N VAL A 25 -16.56 -2.04 2.23
CA VAL A 25 -16.07 -1.27 1.07
C VAL A 25 -17.05 -1.29 -0.08
N ALA A 26 -17.66 -2.44 -0.38
CA ALA A 26 -18.70 -2.54 -1.41
C ALA A 26 -19.90 -1.64 -1.09
N ALA A 27 -20.34 -1.62 0.18
CA ALA A 27 -21.42 -0.74 0.64
C ALA A 27 -21.05 0.75 0.51
N LEU A 28 -19.82 1.14 0.87
CA LEU A 28 -19.33 2.51 0.70
C LEU A 28 -19.31 2.95 -0.78
N LYS A 29 -19.08 1.99 -1.69
CA LYS A 29 -19.11 2.22 -3.15
C LYS A 29 -20.52 2.08 -3.76
N GLY A 30 -21.53 1.74 -2.97
CA GLY A 30 -22.91 1.56 -3.46
C GLY A 30 -23.10 0.37 -4.40
N ILE A 31 -22.19 -0.62 -4.38
CA ILE A 31 -22.23 -1.80 -5.25
C ILE A 31 -22.34 -3.09 -4.45
N SER A 32 -22.69 -4.18 -5.11
CA SER A 32 -22.69 -5.49 -4.45
C SER A 32 -21.27 -5.98 -4.17
N MET A 33 -21.12 -6.83 -3.14
CA MET A 33 -19.83 -7.44 -2.83
C MET A 33 -19.30 -8.30 -3.98
N ARG A 34 -20.20 -8.93 -4.76
CA ARG A 34 -19.84 -9.71 -5.96
C ARG A 34 -19.21 -8.81 -7.03
N GLU A 35 -19.88 -7.72 -7.37
CA GLU A 35 -19.39 -6.75 -8.36
C GLU A 35 -18.06 -6.16 -7.91
N TYR A 36 -17.95 -5.79 -6.63
CA TYR A 36 -16.70 -5.30 -6.07
C TYR A 36 -15.54 -6.30 -6.27
N CYS A 37 -15.76 -7.57 -5.94
CA CYS A 37 -14.71 -8.60 -6.10
C CYS A 37 -14.39 -8.83 -7.57
N GLN A 38 -15.39 -8.83 -8.46
CA GLN A 38 -15.18 -9.00 -9.88
C GLN A 38 -14.34 -7.86 -10.47
N THR A 39 -14.70 -6.60 -10.19
CA THR A 39 -13.94 -5.43 -10.66
C THR A 39 -12.52 -5.41 -10.09
N ALA A 40 -12.34 -5.86 -8.84
CA ALA A 40 -11.01 -5.96 -8.25
C ALA A 40 -10.14 -7.01 -8.97
N ILE A 41 -10.72 -8.18 -9.32
CA ILE A 41 -10.01 -9.22 -10.07
C ILE A 41 -9.69 -8.74 -11.49
N GLU A 42 -10.64 -8.13 -12.18
CA GLU A 42 -10.44 -7.59 -13.54
C GLU A 42 -9.32 -6.55 -13.56
N LYS A 43 -9.29 -5.64 -12.58
CA LYS A 43 -8.24 -4.62 -12.48
C LYS A 43 -6.86 -5.22 -12.22
N GLU A 44 -6.76 -6.23 -11.36
CA GLU A 44 -5.49 -6.93 -11.10
C GLU A 44 -5.01 -7.68 -12.35
N LEU A 45 -5.92 -8.32 -13.08
CA LEU A 45 -5.60 -9.01 -14.34
C LEU A 45 -5.14 -8.04 -15.43
N GLU A 46 -5.80 -6.88 -15.56
CA GLU A 46 -5.37 -5.81 -16.47
C GLU A 46 -3.95 -5.32 -16.11
N GLU A 47 -3.66 -5.13 -14.82
CA GLU A 47 -2.32 -4.76 -14.35
C GLU A 47 -1.27 -5.85 -14.63
N ASP A 48 -1.60 -7.13 -14.45
CA ASP A 48 -0.74 -8.26 -14.77
C ASP A 48 -0.52 -8.44 -16.28
N GLU A 49 -1.51 -8.14 -17.11
CA GLU A 49 -1.43 -8.20 -18.57
C GLU A 49 -0.62 -7.03 -19.15
N GLU A 50 -0.76 -5.82 -18.60
CA GLU A 50 0.01 -4.64 -19.00
C GLU A 50 1.45 -4.67 -18.47
N GLY A 51 1.68 -5.23 -17.28
CA GLY A 51 2.98 -5.31 -16.61
C GLY A 51 3.77 -6.58 -16.90
N GLY A 52 3.13 -7.62 -17.44
CA GLY A 52 3.63 -8.99 -17.46
C GLY A 52 3.57 -9.62 -16.07
N ILE A 53 2.98 -10.81 -15.93
CA ILE A 53 2.89 -11.54 -14.66
C ILE A 53 4.30 -11.61 -14.04
N PRO A 54 4.57 -10.91 -12.93
CA PRO A 54 5.87 -11.02 -12.28
C PRO A 54 5.91 -12.43 -11.68
N GLU A 55 6.78 -13.30 -12.20
CA GLU A 55 7.10 -14.58 -11.55
C GLU A 55 7.35 -14.31 -10.05
N GLU A 56 6.47 -14.82 -9.19
CA GLU A 56 6.60 -14.93 -7.72
C GLU A 56 7.64 -14.01 -7.06
N GLY A 57 7.49 -12.68 -7.19
CA GLY A 57 8.58 -11.76 -6.85
C GLY A 57 8.19 -10.43 -6.17
N ALA A 58 6.90 -10.09 -6.07
CA ALA A 58 6.46 -8.75 -5.63
C ALA A 58 6.76 -8.40 -4.15
N ARG A 59 7.36 -9.30 -3.36
CA ARG A 59 7.98 -8.96 -2.07
C ARG A 59 9.37 -8.33 -2.20
N PHE A 60 10.07 -8.51 -3.33
CA PHE A 60 11.41 -7.96 -3.57
C PHE A 60 11.40 -6.47 -3.93
N SER A 61 10.31 -5.92 -4.49
CA SER A 61 10.32 -4.54 -4.98
C SER A 61 10.49 -3.50 -3.85
N ARG A 62 10.02 -3.77 -2.63
CA ARG A 62 10.22 -2.83 -1.51
C ARG A 62 11.65 -2.82 -0.98
N ALA A 63 12.28 -3.99 -0.86
CA ALA A 63 13.65 -4.10 -0.37
C ALA A 63 14.64 -3.53 -1.39
N GLU A 64 14.41 -3.80 -2.68
CA GLU A 64 15.20 -3.25 -3.78
C GLU A 64 15.01 -1.75 -3.92
N HIS A 65 13.77 -1.26 -3.81
CA HIS A 65 13.50 0.19 -3.80
C HIS A 65 14.16 0.88 -2.59
N PHE A 66 14.16 0.24 -1.42
CA PHE A 66 14.84 0.77 -0.23
C PHE A 66 16.37 0.75 -0.39
N ALA A 67 16.92 -0.31 -0.98
CA ALA A 67 18.35 -0.39 -1.30
C ALA A 67 18.76 0.68 -2.33
N ALA A 68 17.95 0.89 -3.36
CA ALA A 68 18.16 1.93 -4.37
C ALA A 68 18.07 3.34 -3.77
N LEU A 69 17.10 3.60 -2.89
CA LEU A 69 17.01 4.87 -2.16
C LEU A 69 18.22 5.07 -1.25
N ARG A 70 18.62 4.03 -0.51
CA ARG A 70 19.79 4.09 0.37
C ARG A 70 21.05 4.41 -0.43
N GLN A 71 21.26 3.75 -1.56
CA GLN A 71 22.40 4.02 -2.43
C GLN A 71 22.35 5.44 -3.03
N LYS A 72 21.16 5.92 -3.43
CA LYS A 72 20.99 7.26 -4.00
C LYS A 72 21.32 8.38 -3.00
N TYR A 73 20.91 8.24 -1.74
CA TYR A 73 21.08 9.30 -0.73
C TYR A 73 22.32 9.15 0.14
N PHE A 74 22.76 7.91 0.37
CA PHE A 74 23.86 7.60 1.30
C PHE A 74 25.06 6.91 0.63
N GLY A 75 24.94 6.53 -0.66
CA GLY A 75 25.99 5.79 -1.37
C GLY A 75 26.39 4.52 -0.62
N ASP A 76 27.70 4.29 -0.51
CA ASP A 76 28.27 3.17 0.27
C ASP A 76 28.54 3.53 1.74
N ARG A 77 28.12 4.73 2.20
CA ARG A 77 28.38 5.14 3.58
C ARG A 77 27.40 4.42 4.51
N VAL A 78 27.95 3.66 5.45
CA VAL A 78 27.21 3.25 6.64
C VAL A 78 27.07 4.50 7.50
N LEU A 79 25.83 4.95 7.73
CA LEU A 79 25.57 6.06 8.62
C LEU A 79 26.08 5.68 10.03
N PRO A 80 27.02 6.45 10.61
CA PRO A 80 27.45 6.19 11.98
C PRO A 80 26.34 6.59 12.94
N GLY A 81 25.84 5.63 13.72
CA GLY A 81 24.80 5.87 14.73
C GLY A 81 23.58 4.97 14.58
N ASP A 82 22.88 4.76 15.69
CA ASP A 82 21.62 4.01 15.70
C ASP A 82 20.50 4.88 15.09
N SER A 83 19.68 4.27 14.25
CA SER A 83 18.41 4.82 13.74
C SER A 83 17.56 5.50 14.82
N VAL A 84 17.57 4.96 16.04
CA VAL A 84 16.82 5.50 17.18
C VAL A 84 17.33 6.89 17.60
N GLU A 85 18.64 7.09 17.59
CA GLU A 85 19.27 8.36 17.95
C GLU A 85 18.93 9.45 16.93
N PHE A 86 18.98 9.14 15.63
CA PHE A 86 18.59 10.09 14.58
C PHE A 86 17.12 10.48 14.66
N ILE A 87 16.23 9.53 14.98
CA ILE A 87 14.82 9.83 15.17
C ILE A 87 14.61 10.72 16.39
N ARG A 88 15.35 10.50 17.48
CA ARG A 88 15.29 11.34 18.68
C ARG A 88 15.75 12.76 18.38
N GLU A 89 16.92 12.93 17.78
CA GLU A 89 17.48 14.23 17.43
C GLU A 89 16.56 15.00 16.47
N ALA A 90 16.00 14.34 15.46
CA ALA A 90 15.04 14.96 14.53
C ALA A 90 13.75 15.43 15.23
N ARG A 91 13.29 14.71 16.26
CA ARG A 91 12.13 15.12 17.07
C ARG A 91 12.47 16.36 17.90
N GLU A 92 13.63 16.36 18.55
CA GLU A 92 14.09 17.49 19.37
C GLU A 92 14.28 18.77 18.54
N ILE A 93 14.85 18.67 17.34
CA ILE A 93 14.99 19.81 16.41
C ILE A 93 13.61 20.37 16.02
N ARG A 94 12.67 19.50 15.69
CA ARG A 94 11.31 19.91 15.30
C ARG A 94 10.58 20.57 16.47
N ASP A 95 10.69 20.01 17.67
CA ASP A 95 10.03 20.54 18.86
C ASP A 95 10.63 21.91 19.24
N ALA A 96 11.95 22.09 19.14
CA ALA A 96 12.61 23.39 19.31
C ALA A 96 12.17 24.43 18.27
N GLN A 97 11.96 24.03 17.01
CA GLN A 97 11.42 24.92 15.97
C GLN A 97 9.96 25.33 16.24
N LEU A 98 9.15 24.42 16.77
CA LEU A 98 7.76 24.70 17.16
C LEU A 98 7.68 25.64 18.36
N ASP A 99 8.58 25.49 19.33
CA ASP A 99 8.66 26.39 20.47
C ASP A 99 9.20 27.77 20.09
N ALA A 100 10.16 27.85 19.16
CA ALA A 100 10.66 29.13 18.64
C ALA A 100 9.62 29.93 17.83
N THR A 101 8.64 29.24 17.22
CA THR A 101 7.56 29.87 16.43
C THR A 101 6.32 30.23 17.26
N ARG A 102 6.20 29.70 18.48
CA ARG A 102 5.20 30.15 19.46
C ARG A 102 5.64 31.45 20.11
N LYS A 103 5.37 32.60 19.46
CA LYS A 103 5.36 33.90 20.17
C LYS A 103 4.39 33.82 21.36
N PRO A 104 4.76 34.31 22.56
CA PRO A 104 3.80 34.48 23.64
C PRO A 104 2.71 35.44 23.15
N ARG A 105 1.47 34.98 23.18
CA ARG A 105 0.31 35.83 22.93
C ARG A 105 0.24 36.81 24.12
N PRO A 106 0.23 38.14 23.89
CA PRO A 106 0.11 39.11 24.97
C PRO A 106 -1.22 38.99 25.71
#